data_AF-A0A286FNY5-F1
#
_entry.id   AF-A0A286FNY5-F1
#
_cell.length_a   1.000
_cell.length_b   1.000
_cell.length_c   1.000
_cell.angle_alpha   90.00
_cell.angle_beta   90.00
_cell.angle_gamma   90.00
#
_symmetry.space_group_name_H-M   'P 1'
#
loop_
_entity.id
_entity.type
_entity.pdbx_description
1 polymer ?
#
loop_
_entity_poly.entity_id
_entity_poly.type
_entity_poly.pdbx_seq_one_letter_code
_entity_poly.pdbx_strand_id
1 'polypeptide(L)'
;MSNEDITLTAGDAEVSVRPGNGGRIGGLRIGGTEVLRQGERYGCFPMVPWCGRIRDGRFLDGATVRQMPLNSPPHAIHGTARDGAWRTARVDAHEAVITHDLVDPWPHRGRVTHVVTLTEDSLTLTMSVEAYDDSFPAQIGWHPWFHRNLGGEDVRLDFTPAWQEERGADHLPTGNRVDPKPGPWDDCFGMPDGVDVTLTWPGQLELKVTSREEWVVVYDEQAEAVCVEPQTGPPNGLNTLPRLVTPLEPLEATTTWSWRRL
;
A
#
# COMPACT_ATOMS: atom_id res chain seq x y z
N MET A 1 6.06 -23.86 -5.88
CA MET A 1 6.45 -22.44 -5.79
C MET A 1 6.97 -22.20 -4.39
N SER A 2 8.15 -21.63 -4.25
CA SER A 2 8.77 -21.31 -2.95
C SER A 2 8.12 -20.07 -2.33
N ASN A 3 8.35 -19.85 -1.03
CA ASN A 3 8.01 -18.63 -0.30
C ASN A 3 9.25 -18.04 0.40
N GLU A 4 10.44 -18.43 -0.06
CA GLU A 4 11.73 -17.94 0.45
C GLU A 4 11.87 -16.45 0.16
N ASP A 5 12.66 -15.78 1.01
CA ASP A 5 12.93 -14.37 0.86
C ASP A 5 13.77 -14.11 -0.39
N ILE A 6 13.44 -13.02 -1.08
CA ILE A 6 14.06 -12.61 -2.33
C ILE A 6 14.80 -11.30 -2.12
N THR A 7 15.99 -11.17 -2.70
CA THR A 7 16.72 -9.91 -2.77
C THR A 7 16.92 -9.56 -4.24
N LEU A 8 16.47 -8.37 -4.65
CA LEU A 8 16.78 -7.79 -5.96
C LEU A 8 17.81 -6.68 -5.78
N THR A 9 18.68 -6.51 -6.77
CA THR A 9 19.76 -5.51 -6.73
C THR A 9 19.87 -4.80 -8.07
N ALA A 10 20.05 -3.48 -8.06
CA ALA A 10 20.36 -2.69 -9.24
C ALA A 10 21.26 -1.52 -8.83
N GLY A 11 22.47 -1.43 -9.41
CA GLY A 11 23.45 -0.44 -8.98
C GLY A 11 23.79 -0.56 -7.49
N ASP A 12 23.52 0.51 -6.74
CA ASP A 12 23.69 0.60 -5.28
C ASP A 12 22.38 0.42 -4.50
N ALA A 13 21.29 0.10 -5.19
CA ALA A 13 19.98 -0.16 -4.61
C ALA A 13 19.76 -1.66 -4.40
N GLU A 14 19.10 -1.99 -3.29
CA GLU A 14 18.71 -3.34 -2.91
C GLU A 14 17.31 -3.33 -2.30
N VAL A 15 16.45 -4.23 -2.76
CA VAL A 15 15.11 -4.42 -2.18
C VAL A 15 14.96 -5.86 -1.72
N SER A 16 14.43 -6.05 -0.51
CA SER A 16 14.06 -7.38 -0.03
C SER A 16 12.56 -7.59 -0.15
N VAL A 17 12.14 -8.73 -0.69
CA VAL A 17 10.75 -9.15 -0.78
C VAL A 17 10.57 -10.38 0.10
N ARG A 18 9.49 -10.41 0.90
CA ARG A 18 9.23 -11.47 1.88
C ARG A 18 7.93 -12.22 1.54
N PRO A 19 7.93 -13.16 0.57
CA PRO A 19 6.73 -13.91 0.21
C PRO A 19 6.12 -14.66 1.40
N GLY A 20 6.96 -15.25 2.26
CA GLY A 20 6.52 -15.95 3.47
C GLY A 20 5.92 -15.05 4.56
N ASN A 21 6.06 -13.72 4.45
CA ASN A 21 5.56 -12.76 5.43
C ASN A 21 4.65 -11.72 4.76
N GLY A 22 3.52 -12.17 4.19
CA GLY A 22 2.51 -11.27 3.63
C GLY A 22 2.86 -10.64 2.28
N GLY A 23 3.88 -11.16 1.58
CA GLY A 23 4.27 -10.63 0.27
C GLY A 23 4.79 -9.19 0.32
N ARG A 24 5.26 -8.75 1.49
CA ARG A 24 5.72 -7.38 1.73
C ARG A 24 7.10 -7.13 1.15
N ILE A 25 7.38 -5.86 0.88
CA ILE A 25 8.75 -5.38 0.78
C ILE A 25 9.30 -5.31 2.22
N GLY A 26 10.33 -6.09 2.51
CA GLY A 26 10.94 -6.17 3.84
C GLY A 26 11.92 -5.04 4.15
N GLY A 27 12.44 -4.38 3.11
CA GLY A 27 13.43 -3.30 3.21
C GLY A 27 13.79 -2.76 1.83
N LEU A 28 14.21 -1.50 1.78
CA LEU A 28 14.72 -0.80 0.61
C LEU A 28 15.99 -0.04 1.02
N ARG A 29 17.13 -0.53 0.56
CA ARG A 29 18.44 0.05 0.84
C ARG A 29 18.96 0.78 -0.38
N ILE A 30 19.25 2.07 -0.24
CA ILE A 30 19.78 2.93 -1.32
C ILE A 30 21.14 3.45 -0.87
N GLY A 31 22.21 3.09 -1.58
CA GLY A 31 23.55 3.56 -1.23
C GLY A 31 24.05 3.12 0.14
N GLY A 32 23.50 2.02 0.67
CA GLY A 32 23.78 1.55 2.03
C GLY A 32 22.83 2.08 3.11
N THR A 33 21.99 3.06 2.80
CA THR A 33 20.99 3.61 3.74
C THR A 33 19.69 2.83 3.64
N GLU A 34 19.23 2.24 4.74
CA GLU A 34 17.91 1.59 4.82
C GLU A 34 16.83 2.66 4.97
N VAL A 35 15.89 2.69 4.03
CA VAL A 35 14.85 3.74 3.93
C VAL A 35 13.52 3.25 4.50
N LEU A 36 13.28 1.94 4.53
CA LEU A 36 12.11 1.35 5.14
C LEU A 36 12.42 0.82 6.53
N ARG A 37 11.54 1.13 7.49
CA ARG A 37 11.57 0.48 8.79
C ARG A 37 11.35 -1.01 8.63
N GLN A 38 12.27 -1.81 9.17
CA GLN A 38 12.21 -3.27 9.09
C GLN A 38 11.50 -3.89 10.30
N GLY A 39 10.97 -5.10 10.12
CA GLY A 39 10.38 -5.92 11.19
C GLY A 39 9.08 -6.60 10.79
N GLU A 40 8.57 -7.46 11.66
CA GLU A 40 7.40 -8.32 11.38
C GLU A 40 6.12 -7.53 11.05
N ARG A 41 5.97 -6.30 11.56
CA ARG A 41 4.83 -5.41 11.27
C ARG A 41 5.20 -4.15 10.49
N TYR A 42 6.42 -4.08 9.96
CA TYR A 42 6.89 -2.95 9.14
C TYR A 42 7.26 -3.41 7.72
N GLY A 43 8.02 -2.60 6.99
CA GLY A 43 8.28 -2.73 5.56
C GLY A 43 7.21 -2.02 4.74
N CYS A 44 6.82 -2.63 3.62
CA CYS A 44 5.67 -2.19 2.81
C CYS A 44 4.80 -3.40 2.46
N PHE A 45 3.69 -3.58 3.18
CA PHE A 45 2.78 -4.70 2.94
C PHE A 45 1.67 -4.34 1.94
N PRO A 46 1.22 -5.31 1.11
CA PRO A 46 0.03 -5.16 0.28
C PRO A 46 -1.23 -4.99 1.13
N MET A 47 -2.09 -4.04 0.76
CA MET A 47 -3.44 -3.90 1.29
C MET A 47 -4.44 -4.35 0.23
N VAL A 48 -4.94 -5.56 0.37
CA VAL A 48 -5.83 -6.22 -0.60
C VAL A 48 -6.53 -7.40 0.10
N PRO A 49 -7.85 -7.62 -0.10
CA PRO A 49 -8.73 -6.98 -1.08
C PRO A 49 -9.38 -5.67 -0.64
N TRP A 50 -8.94 -5.05 0.46
CA TRP A 50 -9.35 -3.69 0.82
C TRP A 50 -8.20 -2.89 1.45
N CYS A 51 -8.31 -1.57 1.38
CA CYS A 51 -7.34 -0.63 1.95
C CYS A 51 -7.91 0.07 3.19
N GLY A 52 -7.03 0.40 4.13
CA GLY A 52 -7.43 1.03 5.38
C GLY A 52 -8.54 0.25 6.10
N ARG A 53 -9.48 0.97 6.70
CA ARG A 53 -10.56 0.41 7.52
C ARG A 53 -11.80 0.07 6.69
N ILE A 54 -12.54 -0.97 7.06
CA ILE A 54 -13.96 -1.17 6.70
C ILE A 54 -14.80 -0.90 7.95
N ARG A 55 -15.79 -0.03 7.81
CA ARG A 55 -16.75 0.30 8.89
C ARG A 55 -17.37 -0.97 9.44
N ASP A 56 -17.26 -1.16 10.76
CA ASP A 56 -17.71 -2.34 11.51
C ASP A 56 -17.29 -3.70 10.93
N GLY A 57 -16.26 -3.73 10.07
CA GLY A 57 -15.88 -4.89 9.27
C GLY A 57 -16.96 -5.38 8.32
N ARG A 58 -17.93 -4.53 7.95
CA ARG A 58 -19.08 -4.91 7.12
C ARG A 58 -19.06 -4.23 5.76
N PHE A 59 -19.35 -4.99 4.72
CA PHE A 59 -19.55 -4.44 3.38
C PHE A 59 -20.63 -5.18 2.62
N LEU A 60 -21.14 -4.55 1.55
CA LEU A 60 -22.10 -5.15 0.64
C LEU A 60 -21.38 -5.88 -0.50
N ASP A 61 -21.71 -7.16 -0.64
CA ASP A 61 -21.32 -8.04 -1.72
C ASP A 61 -22.58 -8.37 -2.54
N GLY A 62 -22.84 -7.55 -3.56
CA GLY A 62 -24.16 -7.49 -4.18
C GLY A 62 -25.24 -7.12 -3.14
N ALA A 63 -26.19 -8.03 -2.91
CA ALA A 63 -27.24 -7.86 -1.89
C ALA A 63 -26.88 -8.46 -0.52
N THR A 64 -25.72 -9.12 -0.39
CA THR A 64 -25.33 -9.83 0.83
C THR A 64 -24.43 -8.95 1.68
N VAL A 65 -24.76 -8.78 2.97
CA VAL A 65 -23.84 -8.17 3.93
C VAL A 65 -22.80 -9.20 4.36
N ARG A 66 -21.52 -8.91 4.12
CA ARG A 66 -20.38 -9.72 4.56
C ARG A 66 -19.78 -9.14 5.84
N GLN A 67 -19.22 -9.99 6.70
CA GLN A 67 -18.53 -9.61 7.93
C GLN A 67 -17.09 -10.12 7.88
N MET A 68 -16.13 -9.19 7.92
CA MET A 68 -14.70 -9.47 8.08
C MET A 68 -14.32 -9.54 9.56
N PRO A 69 -13.22 -10.24 9.91
CA PRO A 69 -12.68 -10.21 11.26
C PRO A 69 -12.31 -8.81 11.69
N LEU A 70 -12.67 -8.45 12.92
CA LEU A 70 -12.36 -7.15 13.51
C LEU A 70 -10.94 -7.16 14.09
N ASN A 71 -9.94 -7.13 13.22
CA ASN A 71 -8.53 -7.06 13.59
C ASN A 71 -8.08 -5.66 14.06
N SER A 72 -8.96 -4.65 13.98
CA SER A 72 -8.79 -3.33 14.58
C SER A 72 -10.14 -2.81 15.10
N PRO A 73 -10.68 -3.40 16.20
CA PRO A 73 -12.05 -3.13 16.65
C PRO A 73 -12.34 -1.63 16.84
N PRO A 74 -13.54 -1.15 16.43
CA PRO A 74 -14.67 -1.92 15.93
C PRO A 74 -14.59 -2.29 14.44
N HIS A 75 -13.49 -1.97 13.75
CA HIS A 75 -13.34 -2.12 12.30
C HIS A 75 -12.50 -3.33 11.89
N ALA A 76 -12.60 -3.70 10.61
CA ALA A 76 -11.60 -4.54 9.94
C ALA A 76 -10.61 -3.63 9.21
N ILE A 77 -9.34 -4.03 9.08
CA ILE A 77 -8.31 -3.17 8.49
C ILE A 77 -7.32 -3.93 7.59
N HIS A 78 -6.94 -3.30 6.47
CA HIS A 78 -5.81 -3.63 5.58
C HIS A 78 -5.84 -4.98 4.86
N GLY A 79 -7.01 -5.47 4.46
CA GLY A 79 -7.09 -6.70 3.68
C GLY A 79 -6.77 -7.97 4.47
N THR A 80 -6.78 -9.09 3.76
CA THR A 80 -6.38 -10.41 4.27
C THR A 80 -5.02 -10.86 3.75
N ALA A 81 -4.57 -10.35 2.59
CA ALA A 81 -3.38 -10.87 1.92
C ALA A 81 -2.07 -10.59 2.68
N ARG A 82 -2.04 -9.53 3.50
CA ARG A 82 -0.87 -9.18 4.33
C ARG A 82 -0.52 -10.23 5.40
N ASP A 83 -1.50 -11.05 5.78
CA ASP A 83 -1.35 -12.10 6.81
C ASP A 83 -1.14 -13.48 6.17
N GLY A 84 -1.22 -13.56 4.83
CA GLY A 84 -1.12 -14.79 4.06
C GLY A 84 0.29 -15.13 3.60
N ALA A 85 0.51 -16.40 3.26
CA ALA A 85 1.71 -16.84 2.58
C ALA A 85 1.56 -16.58 1.07
N TRP A 86 2.48 -15.79 0.51
CA TRP A 86 2.62 -15.59 -0.92
C TRP A 86 3.59 -16.61 -1.51
N ARG A 87 3.50 -16.80 -2.82
CA ARG A 87 4.31 -17.77 -3.57
C ARG A 87 5.04 -17.07 -4.70
N THR A 88 6.33 -17.38 -4.86
CA THR A 88 7.13 -16.88 -5.98
C THR A 88 6.69 -17.54 -7.28
N ALA A 89 6.28 -16.72 -8.24
CA ALA A 89 5.92 -17.14 -9.58
C ALA A 89 7.09 -16.98 -10.57
N ARG A 90 7.81 -15.85 -10.50
CA ARG A 90 9.02 -15.56 -11.28
C ARG A 90 9.97 -14.71 -10.45
N VAL A 91 11.28 -14.89 -10.66
CA VAL A 91 12.30 -14.01 -10.12
C VAL A 91 13.48 -13.95 -11.09
N ASP A 92 14.02 -12.75 -11.28
CA ASP A 92 15.32 -12.51 -11.89
C ASP A 92 16.13 -11.51 -11.03
N ALA A 93 17.18 -10.90 -11.58
CA ALA A 93 18.07 -10.01 -10.83
C ALA A 93 17.40 -8.69 -10.38
N HIS A 94 16.39 -8.23 -11.12
CA HIS A 94 15.79 -6.90 -10.98
C HIS A 94 14.27 -6.97 -10.82
N GLU A 95 13.65 -8.12 -11.02
CA GLU A 95 12.22 -8.33 -10.90
C GLU A 95 11.87 -9.55 -10.05
N ALA A 96 10.86 -9.40 -9.19
CA ALA A 96 10.17 -10.50 -8.54
C ALA A 96 8.66 -10.43 -8.82
N VAL A 97 8.07 -11.56 -9.20
CA VAL A 97 6.63 -11.74 -9.32
C VAL A 97 6.19 -12.75 -8.28
N ILE A 98 5.35 -12.30 -7.35
CA ILE A 98 4.76 -13.13 -6.30
C ILE A 98 3.24 -13.14 -6.43
N THR A 99 2.63 -14.23 -6.00
CA THR A 99 1.17 -14.43 -6.09
C THR A 99 0.58 -14.90 -4.78
N HIS A 100 -0.66 -14.52 -4.53
CA HIS A 100 -1.46 -14.98 -3.40
C HIS A 100 -2.87 -15.29 -3.88
N ASP A 101 -3.37 -16.50 -3.60
CA ASP A 101 -4.75 -16.84 -3.87
C ASP A 101 -5.61 -16.26 -2.73
N LEU A 102 -6.69 -15.55 -3.07
CA LEU A 102 -7.67 -15.10 -2.08
C LEU A 102 -8.36 -16.31 -1.46
N VAL A 103 -8.40 -16.33 -0.13
CA VAL A 103 -8.91 -17.43 0.70
C VAL A 103 -9.69 -16.86 1.89
N ASP A 104 -10.33 -17.76 2.65
CA ASP A 104 -10.99 -17.42 3.91
C ASP A 104 -10.10 -16.51 4.79
N PRO A 105 -10.66 -15.46 5.41
CA PRO A 105 -12.08 -15.15 5.54
C PRO A 105 -12.69 -14.37 4.36
N TRP A 106 -11.93 -14.09 3.29
CA TRP A 106 -12.49 -13.44 2.11
C TRP A 106 -13.37 -14.44 1.35
N PRO A 107 -14.64 -14.11 1.03
CA PRO A 107 -15.61 -15.09 0.55
C PRO A 107 -15.44 -15.47 -0.92
N HIS A 108 -14.59 -14.75 -1.66
CA HIS A 108 -14.44 -14.91 -3.10
C HIS A 108 -13.10 -15.51 -3.48
N ARG A 109 -13.11 -16.34 -4.52
CA ARG A 109 -11.89 -16.90 -5.10
C ARG A 109 -11.34 -15.95 -6.15
N GLY A 110 -10.05 -15.72 -6.06
CA GLY A 110 -9.31 -14.90 -6.99
C GLY A 110 -7.83 -15.00 -6.73
N ARG A 111 -7.04 -14.31 -7.52
CA ARG A 111 -5.60 -14.23 -7.35
C ARG A 111 -5.14 -12.79 -7.32
N VAL A 112 -4.27 -12.53 -6.36
CA VAL A 112 -3.48 -11.32 -6.32
C VAL A 112 -2.11 -11.62 -6.91
N THR A 113 -1.66 -10.80 -7.85
CA THR A 113 -0.27 -10.81 -8.35
C THR A 113 0.39 -9.51 -7.95
N HIS A 114 1.61 -9.58 -7.41
CA HIS A 114 2.42 -8.41 -7.06
C HIS A 114 3.78 -8.53 -7.77
N VAL A 115 4.03 -7.56 -8.64
CA VAL A 115 5.27 -7.42 -9.41
C VAL A 115 6.10 -6.32 -8.76
N VAL A 116 7.34 -6.66 -8.44
CA VAL A 116 8.34 -5.78 -7.82
C VAL A 116 9.48 -5.62 -8.81
N THR A 117 9.68 -4.43 -9.35
CA THR A 117 10.74 -4.13 -10.32
C THR A 117 11.67 -3.06 -9.76
N LEU A 118 12.97 -3.34 -9.74
CA LEU A 118 14.00 -2.45 -9.24
C LEU A 118 14.92 -1.98 -10.38
N THR A 119 15.12 -0.67 -10.48
CA THR A 119 16.20 -0.03 -11.26
C THR A 119 17.19 0.65 -10.31
N GLU A 120 18.28 1.23 -10.86
CA GLU A 120 19.29 1.93 -10.05
C GLU A 120 18.71 3.13 -9.27
N ASP A 121 17.62 3.71 -9.78
CA ASP A 121 17.03 4.96 -9.32
C ASP A 121 15.53 4.86 -8.99
N SER A 122 14.91 3.69 -9.14
CA SER A 122 13.49 3.51 -8.86
C SER A 122 13.08 2.10 -8.42
N LEU A 123 11.98 2.03 -7.66
CA LEU A 123 11.26 0.82 -7.31
C LEU A 123 9.82 0.96 -7.80
N THR A 124 9.40 0.12 -8.74
CA THR A 124 8.02 0.05 -9.22
C THR A 124 7.33 -1.17 -8.62
N LEU A 125 6.17 -0.93 -8.03
CA LEU A 125 5.29 -1.94 -7.46
C LEU A 125 3.97 -1.94 -8.24
N THR A 126 3.66 -3.05 -8.89
CA THR A 126 2.39 -3.24 -9.61
C THR A 126 1.63 -4.40 -8.99
N MET A 127 0.35 -4.19 -8.70
CA MET A 127 -0.51 -5.23 -8.14
C MET A 127 -1.76 -5.39 -8.99
N SER A 128 -2.15 -6.64 -9.24
CA SER A 128 -3.40 -7.00 -9.90
C SER A 128 -4.23 -7.95 -9.04
N VAL A 129 -5.55 -7.84 -9.14
CA VAL A 129 -6.53 -8.76 -8.55
C VAL A 129 -7.41 -9.29 -9.67
N GLU A 130 -7.41 -10.61 -9.82
CA GLU A 130 -8.20 -11.35 -10.79
C GLU A 130 -9.30 -12.13 -10.06
N ALA A 131 -10.54 -12.05 -10.56
CA ALA A 131 -11.65 -12.89 -10.10
C ALA A 131 -11.71 -14.19 -10.89
N TYR A 132 -11.94 -15.32 -10.21
CA TYR A 132 -12.01 -16.63 -10.86
C TYR A 132 -13.43 -17.10 -11.15
N ASP A 133 -14.36 -16.78 -10.28
CA ASP A 133 -15.74 -17.25 -10.36
C ASP A 133 -16.66 -16.03 -10.54
N ASP A 134 -17.12 -15.42 -9.44
CA ASP A 134 -18.01 -14.27 -9.44
C ASP A 134 -17.26 -12.94 -9.30
N SER A 135 -17.89 -11.86 -9.74
CA SER A 135 -17.40 -10.50 -9.52
C SER A 135 -17.51 -10.10 -8.05
N PHE A 136 -16.53 -9.35 -7.53
CA PHE A 136 -16.53 -8.88 -6.14
C PHE A 136 -15.89 -7.51 -5.99
N PRO A 137 -16.28 -6.71 -4.97
CA PRO A 137 -15.65 -5.42 -4.74
C PRO A 137 -14.23 -5.61 -4.18
N ALA A 138 -13.26 -4.86 -4.70
CA ALA A 138 -11.90 -4.87 -4.18
C ALA A 138 -11.24 -3.49 -4.25
N GLN A 139 -10.19 -3.33 -3.45
CA GLN A 139 -9.24 -2.22 -3.52
C GLN A 139 -7.81 -2.76 -3.40
N ILE A 140 -6.87 -2.01 -3.96
CA ILE A 140 -5.43 -2.26 -3.91
C ILE A 140 -4.73 -1.06 -3.29
N GLY A 141 -3.72 -1.31 -2.47
CA GLY A 141 -2.83 -0.29 -1.96
C GLY A 141 -1.58 -0.87 -1.32
N TRP A 142 -0.67 0.03 -0.95
CA TRP A 142 0.60 -0.31 -0.32
C TRP A 142 0.78 0.49 0.96
N HIS A 143 1.36 -0.14 1.98
CA HIS A 143 1.56 0.51 3.28
C HIS A 143 3.04 0.60 3.65
N PRO A 144 3.81 1.51 3.03
CA PRO A 144 5.22 1.67 3.35
C PRO A 144 5.43 2.37 4.68
N TRP A 145 6.31 1.82 5.50
CA TRP A 145 6.82 2.44 6.73
C TRP A 145 8.20 3.02 6.45
N PHE A 146 8.25 4.26 5.96
CA PHE A 146 9.52 4.95 5.75
C PHE A 146 10.11 5.37 7.11
N HIS A 147 11.43 5.28 7.26
CA HIS A 147 12.11 5.81 8.44
C HIS A 147 11.91 7.31 8.55
N ARG A 148 11.49 7.81 9.72
CA ARG A 148 11.37 9.27 9.92
C ARG A 148 12.72 9.96 9.78
N ASN A 149 13.81 9.31 10.20
CA ASN A 149 15.15 9.88 10.22
C ASN A 149 16.18 8.86 9.71
N LEU A 150 17.11 9.28 8.86
CA LEU A 150 18.18 8.44 8.30
C LEU A 150 19.57 8.72 8.93
N GLY A 151 19.60 9.30 10.14
CA GLY A 151 20.83 9.68 10.87
C GLY A 151 21.15 11.18 10.81
N GLY A 152 20.18 12.03 10.51
CA GLY A 152 20.32 13.48 10.37
C GLY A 152 19.07 14.22 10.84
N GLU A 153 18.46 15.00 9.95
CA GLU A 153 17.16 15.62 10.20
C GLU A 153 15.99 14.69 9.83
N ASP A 154 14.84 14.95 10.45
CA ASP A 154 13.60 14.25 10.12
C ASP A 154 13.16 14.57 8.69
N VAL A 155 12.50 13.59 8.08
CA VAL A 155 11.92 13.67 6.74
C VAL A 155 10.89 14.80 6.65
N ARG A 156 10.91 15.49 5.53
CA ARG A 156 9.93 16.51 5.15
C ARG A 156 9.06 15.94 4.05
N LEU A 157 7.74 16.00 4.24
CA LEU A 157 6.76 15.61 3.23
C LEU A 157 6.33 16.85 2.44
N ASP A 158 6.32 16.75 1.11
CA ASP A 158 5.83 17.79 0.21
C ASP A 158 4.87 17.18 -0.82
N PHE A 159 3.64 17.67 -0.84
CA PHE A 159 2.58 17.28 -1.76
C PHE A 159 1.46 18.32 -1.74
N THR A 160 0.68 18.39 -2.82
CA THR A 160 -0.41 19.35 -2.97
C THR A 160 -1.72 18.61 -3.28
N PRO A 161 -2.46 18.15 -2.26
CA PRO A 161 -3.73 17.47 -2.48
C PRO A 161 -4.84 18.45 -2.84
N ALA A 162 -5.77 18.00 -3.68
CA ALA A 162 -6.94 18.79 -4.05
C ALA A 162 -7.93 18.91 -2.89
N TRP A 163 -8.01 17.88 -2.04
CA TRP A 163 -8.76 17.91 -0.78
C TRP A 163 -8.20 16.91 0.24
N GLN A 164 -8.57 17.10 1.50
CA GLN A 164 -8.47 16.11 2.57
C GLN A 164 -9.86 15.55 2.86
N GLU A 165 -9.97 14.24 3.02
CA GLU A 165 -11.18 13.63 3.57
C GLU A 165 -11.32 14.01 5.05
N GLU A 166 -12.46 14.55 5.44
CA GLU A 166 -12.71 14.83 6.86
C GLU A 166 -12.75 13.51 7.64
N ARG A 167 -11.77 13.33 8.54
CA ARG A 167 -11.70 12.16 9.42
C ARG A 167 -12.73 12.27 10.54
N GLY A 168 -13.61 11.27 10.63
CA GLY A 168 -14.54 11.08 11.73
C GLY A 168 -13.86 10.59 13.01
N ALA A 169 -14.60 10.62 14.12
CA ALA A 169 -14.12 10.14 15.42
C ALA A 169 -13.79 8.63 15.44
N ASP A 170 -14.23 7.89 14.42
CA ASP A 170 -13.99 6.49 14.17
C ASP A 170 -12.79 6.23 13.23
N HIS A 171 -12.02 7.27 12.91
CA HIS A 171 -10.90 7.23 11.96
C HIS A 171 -11.29 6.79 10.54
N LEU A 172 -12.55 7.05 10.15
CA LEU A 172 -13.06 6.86 8.79
C LEU A 172 -13.43 8.21 8.17
N PRO A 173 -13.34 8.35 6.83
CA PRO A 173 -13.90 9.50 6.13
C PRO A 173 -15.40 9.68 6.45
N THR A 174 -15.80 10.92 6.76
CA THR A 174 -17.22 11.27 6.92
C THR A 174 -17.95 11.37 5.57
N GLY A 175 -17.20 11.46 4.47
CA GLY A 175 -17.69 11.76 3.12
C GLY A 175 -17.61 13.25 2.77
N ASN A 176 -17.22 14.11 3.71
CA ASN A 176 -16.97 15.52 3.45
C ASN A 176 -15.52 15.73 2.99
N ARG A 177 -15.35 16.60 1.99
CA ARG A 177 -14.06 17.08 1.52
C ARG A 177 -13.77 18.44 2.13
N VAL A 178 -12.60 18.59 2.73
CA VAL A 178 -12.15 19.83 3.38
C VAL A 178 -10.82 20.28 2.81
N ASP A 179 -10.49 21.56 3.03
CA ASP A 179 -9.16 22.06 2.71
C ASP A 179 -8.10 21.31 3.53
N PRO A 180 -6.93 20.98 2.93
CA PRO A 180 -5.85 20.29 3.62
C PRO A 180 -5.40 21.05 4.88
N LYS A 181 -5.27 20.32 5.98
CA LYS A 181 -4.83 20.86 7.28
C LYS A 181 -3.38 20.49 7.55
N PRO A 182 -2.64 21.27 8.37
CA PRO A 182 -1.31 20.86 8.82
C PRO A 182 -1.39 19.58 9.65
N GLY A 183 -0.31 18.79 9.62
CA GLY A 183 -0.20 17.54 10.37
C GLY A 183 -0.04 17.72 11.90
N PRO A 184 0.16 16.62 12.64
CA PRO A 184 0.33 15.27 12.10
C PRO A 184 -0.96 14.70 11.51
N TRP A 185 -0.80 13.77 10.57
CA TRP A 185 -1.82 13.14 9.75
C TRP A 185 -1.96 11.65 10.08
N ASP A 186 -3.22 11.22 10.04
CA ASP A 186 -3.70 9.85 9.85
C ASP A 186 -4.88 9.98 8.88
N ASP A 187 -4.59 10.58 7.73
CA ASP A 187 -5.59 11.24 6.89
C ASP A 187 -5.50 10.77 5.44
N CYS A 188 -6.67 10.67 4.80
CA CYS A 188 -6.80 10.37 3.39
C CYS A 188 -6.92 11.66 2.59
N PHE A 189 -6.23 11.74 1.46
CA PHE A 189 -6.21 12.90 0.57
C PHE A 189 -6.61 12.49 -0.85
N GLY A 190 -7.25 13.41 -1.55
CA GLY A 190 -7.58 13.27 -2.97
C GLY A 190 -6.58 13.98 -3.87
N MET A 191 -6.08 13.25 -4.87
CA MET A 191 -5.07 13.67 -5.83
C MET A 191 -5.56 13.35 -7.27
N PRO A 192 -6.48 14.16 -7.85
CA PRO A 192 -7.12 13.85 -9.14
C PRO A 192 -6.17 13.66 -10.33
N ASP A 193 -5.00 14.30 -10.28
CA ASP A 193 -3.97 14.19 -11.30
C ASP A 193 -3.00 13.01 -11.05
N GLY A 194 -3.27 12.21 -10.02
CA GLY A 194 -2.43 11.11 -9.54
C GLY A 194 -1.64 11.48 -8.28
N VAL A 195 -1.30 10.48 -7.46
CA VAL A 195 -0.40 10.66 -6.31
C VAL A 195 0.98 11.14 -6.80
N ASP A 196 1.46 12.24 -6.21
CA ASP A 196 2.84 12.75 -6.29
C ASP A 196 3.20 13.32 -4.91
N VAL A 197 3.97 12.55 -4.14
CA VAL A 197 4.41 12.91 -2.80
C VAL A 197 5.93 12.79 -2.71
N THR A 198 6.58 13.86 -2.29
CA THR A 198 8.03 13.90 -2.11
C THR A 198 8.38 13.77 -0.62
N LEU A 199 9.25 12.81 -0.31
CA LEU A 199 9.89 12.62 0.99
C LEU A 199 11.34 13.10 0.88
N THR A 200 11.69 14.11 1.68
CA THR A 200 13.04 14.70 1.68
C THR A 200 13.69 14.52 3.04
N TRP A 201 14.73 13.69 3.11
CA TRP A 201 15.66 13.65 4.24
C TRP A 201 16.80 14.65 3.97
N PRO A 202 16.83 15.81 4.65
CA PRO A 202 17.74 16.91 4.29
C PRO A 202 19.21 16.48 4.26
N GLY A 203 19.89 16.79 3.15
CA GLY A 203 21.31 16.48 2.94
C GLY A 203 21.62 15.00 2.77
N GLN A 204 20.61 14.15 2.55
CA GLN A 204 20.81 12.72 2.37
C GLN A 204 20.11 12.19 1.10
N LEU A 205 18.78 12.26 1.07
CA LEU A 205 17.97 11.57 0.07
C LEU A 205 16.67 12.33 -0.18
N GLU A 206 16.27 12.41 -1.44
CA GLU A 206 14.92 12.77 -1.86
C GLU A 206 14.31 11.55 -2.55
N LEU A 207 13.12 11.12 -2.11
CA LEU A 207 12.36 10.01 -2.67
C LEU A 207 10.96 10.52 -3.04
N LYS A 208 10.51 10.23 -4.26
CA LYS A 208 9.16 10.56 -4.72
C LYS A 208 8.33 9.30 -4.84
N VAL A 209 7.15 9.29 -4.22
CA VAL A 209 6.12 8.28 -4.39
C VAL A 209 5.10 8.80 -5.39
N THR A 210 5.01 8.13 -6.54
CA THR A 210 4.08 8.49 -7.61
C THR A 210 3.13 7.35 -7.95
N SER A 211 1.91 7.68 -8.39
CA SER A 211 0.92 6.72 -8.87
C SER A 211 -0.14 7.40 -9.72
N ARG A 212 -0.80 6.63 -10.60
CA ARG A 212 -2.01 7.09 -11.28
C ARG A 212 -3.25 7.05 -10.39
N GLU A 213 -3.17 6.40 -9.24
CA GLU A 213 -4.28 6.36 -8.29
C GLU A 213 -4.55 7.76 -7.73
N GLU A 214 -5.83 8.02 -7.43
CA GLU A 214 -6.29 9.34 -6.99
C GLU A 214 -6.35 9.49 -5.46
N TRP A 215 -5.99 8.45 -4.72
CA TRP A 215 -6.11 8.40 -3.27
C TRP A 215 -4.78 8.08 -2.62
N VAL A 216 -4.42 8.88 -1.61
CA VAL A 216 -3.26 8.64 -0.77
C VAL A 216 -3.63 8.81 0.69
N VAL A 217 -3.26 7.84 1.53
CA VAL A 217 -3.25 8.02 2.98
C VAL A 217 -1.85 8.44 3.39
N VAL A 218 -1.74 9.51 4.18
CA VAL A 218 -0.48 9.94 4.80
C VAL A 218 -0.63 9.76 6.30
N TYR A 219 0.30 8.98 6.87
CA TYR A 219 0.37 8.73 8.31
C TYR A 219 1.73 9.16 8.85
N ASP A 220 1.77 10.15 9.73
CA ASP A 220 3.01 10.64 10.35
C ASP A 220 2.90 10.90 11.86
N GLU A 221 1.96 10.24 12.55
CA GLU A 221 1.85 10.33 14.01
C GLU A 221 2.93 9.54 14.75
N GLN A 222 3.55 8.52 14.12
CA GLN A 222 4.58 7.70 14.77
C GLN A 222 5.94 8.41 14.82
N ALA A 223 6.56 8.44 16.00
CA ALA A 223 7.85 9.09 16.19
C ALA A 223 8.95 8.51 15.29
N GLU A 224 8.94 7.21 14.98
CA GLU A 224 10.02 6.56 14.23
C GLU A 224 9.77 6.44 12.72
N ALA A 225 8.55 6.72 12.23
CA ALA A 225 8.18 6.44 10.85
C ALA A 225 7.12 7.37 10.27
N VAL A 226 7.10 7.43 8.94
CA VAL A 226 6.04 8.07 8.13
C VAL A 226 5.56 7.10 7.05
N CYS A 227 4.29 7.18 6.68
CA CYS A 227 3.69 6.37 5.62
C CYS A 227 3.10 7.27 4.54
N VAL A 228 3.27 6.85 3.28
CA VAL A 228 2.63 7.42 2.11
C VAL A 228 2.03 6.27 1.34
N GLU A 229 0.72 6.17 1.33
CA GLU A 229 -0.01 4.97 0.92
C GLU A 229 -0.89 5.25 -0.29
N PRO A 230 -0.38 5.08 -1.53
CA PRO A 230 -1.23 5.10 -2.72
C PRO A 230 -2.24 3.95 -2.68
N GLN A 231 -3.51 4.25 -2.96
CA GLN A 231 -4.62 3.30 -2.88
C GLN A 231 -5.64 3.54 -4.01
N THR A 232 -6.29 2.50 -4.51
CA THR A 232 -7.31 2.61 -5.58
C THR A 232 -8.66 3.19 -5.11
N GLY A 233 -8.75 3.60 -3.85
CA GLY A 233 -9.94 4.18 -3.26
C GLY A 233 -9.70 4.56 -1.80
N PRO A 234 -10.61 5.33 -1.18
CA PRO A 234 -10.45 5.78 0.19
C PRO A 234 -10.64 4.63 1.19
N PRO A 235 -10.26 4.83 2.47
CA PRO A 235 -10.70 3.97 3.56
C PRO A 235 -12.23 3.80 3.53
N ASN A 236 -12.70 2.60 3.82
CA ASN A 236 -14.09 2.15 3.71
C ASN A 236 -14.65 2.19 2.27
N GLY A 237 -13.77 2.25 1.26
CA GLY A 237 -14.19 2.35 -0.14
C GLY A 237 -14.91 1.14 -0.70
N LEU A 238 -14.82 -0.06 -0.09
CA LEU A 238 -15.75 -1.14 -0.44
C LEU A 238 -17.23 -0.75 -0.23
N ASN A 239 -17.51 0.21 0.64
CA ASN A 239 -18.86 0.73 0.89
C ASN A 239 -19.11 2.08 0.20
N THR A 240 -18.11 2.96 0.13
CA THR A 240 -18.30 4.34 -0.35
C THR A 240 -17.93 4.54 -1.82
N LEU A 241 -17.03 3.71 -2.36
CA LEU A 241 -16.58 3.74 -3.75
C LEU A 241 -16.27 2.31 -4.26
N PRO A 242 -17.28 1.41 -4.28
CA PRO A 242 -17.04 0.01 -4.63
C PRO A 242 -16.59 -0.11 -6.09
N ARG A 243 -15.44 -0.75 -6.30
CA ARG A 243 -14.95 -1.14 -7.63
C ARG A 243 -15.00 -2.66 -7.75
N LEU A 244 -15.78 -3.15 -8.71
CA LEU A 244 -15.91 -4.58 -8.96
C LEU A 244 -14.72 -5.09 -9.78
N VAL A 245 -14.10 -6.15 -9.29
CA VAL A 245 -13.24 -7.04 -10.08
C VAL A 245 -14.16 -8.05 -10.73
N THR A 246 -13.99 -8.28 -12.04
CA THR A 246 -14.74 -9.31 -12.77
C THR A 246 -13.79 -10.28 -13.46
N PRO A 247 -14.24 -11.47 -13.89
CA PRO A 247 -13.40 -12.39 -14.66
C PRO A 247 -12.85 -11.80 -15.98
N LEU A 248 -13.44 -10.72 -16.49
CA LEU A 248 -13.02 -10.04 -17.72
C LEU A 248 -12.24 -8.75 -17.46
N GLU A 249 -12.40 -8.16 -16.27
CA GLU A 249 -11.84 -6.86 -15.90
C GLU A 249 -11.14 -6.99 -14.54
N PRO A 250 -9.82 -7.31 -14.53
CA PRO A 250 -9.05 -7.30 -13.30
C PRO A 250 -8.90 -5.87 -12.76
N LEU A 251 -8.72 -5.77 -11.45
CA LEU A 251 -8.29 -4.52 -10.82
C LEU A 251 -6.77 -4.47 -10.83
N GLU A 252 -6.20 -3.41 -11.37
CA GLU A 252 -4.75 -3.19 -11.40
C GLU A 252 -4.42 -1.79 -10.88
N ALA A 253 -3.31 -1.68 -10.17
CA ALA A 253 -2.73 -0.42 -9.72
C ALA A 253 -1.21 -0.49 -9.76
N THR A 254 -0.55 0.68 -9.80
CA THR A 254 0.92 0.78 -9.76
C THR A 254 1.37 1.99 -8.96
N THR A 255 2.40 1.83 -8.15
CA THR A 255 3.16 2.94 -7.55
C THR A 255 4.64 2.83 -7.93
N THR A 256 5.27 3.98 -8.19
CA THR A 256 6.71 4.07 -8.45
C THR A 256 7.36 4.98 -7.43
N TRP A 257 8.43 4.49 -6.81
CA TRP A 257 9.26 5.25 -5.90
C TRP A 257 10.57 5.55 -6.61
N SER A 258 10.82 6.81 -6.96
CA SER A 258 12.07 7.25 -7.59
C SER A 258 12.89 8.07 -6.62
N TRP A 259 14.22 8.00 -6.66
CA TRP A 259 15.05 8.73 -5.71
C TRP A 259 16.28 9.40 -6.32
N ARG A 260 16.82 10.37 -5.59
CA ARG A 260 18.13 10.97 -5.82
C ARG A 260 18.80 11.31 -4.50
N ARG A 261 20.13 11.26 -4.47
CA ARG A 261 20.91 11.73 -3.32
C ARG A 261 21.00 13.25 -3.33
N LEU A 262 21.12 13.85 -2.13
CA LEU A 262 21.22 15.30 -1.91
C LEU A 262 22.60 15.75 -1.45
#